data_AF-A0A8B8NSM1-F1
#
_entry.id   AF-A0A8B8NSM1-F1
#
_cell.length_a   1.000
_cell.length_b   1.000
_cell.length_c   1.000
_cell.angle_alpha   90.00
_cell.angle_beta   90.00
_cell.angle_gamma   90.00
#
_symmetry.space_group_name_H-M   'P 1'
#
loop_
_entity.id
_entity.type
_entity.pdbx_description
1 polymer ?
#
loop_
_entity_poly.entity_id
_entity_poly.type
_entity_poly.pdbx_seq_one_letter_code
_entity_poly.pdbx_strand_id
1 'polypeptide(L)'
;MERELSDYKKMEIHLNQTMGRSSSIGAKRVRNVCVAFRAASEQNNHAGCLRALELLEHEYCYLKNKLHELFQIEQQRALASVVRYPARHN
;
A
#
# COMPACT_ATOMS: atom_id res chain seq x y z
N MET A 1 -2.94 -4.66 -31.24
CA MET A 1 -2.56 -3.28 -30.86
C MET A 1 -3.61 -2.65 -29.94
N GLU A 2 -4.91 -2.67 -30.28
CA GLU A 2 -5.98 -2.09 -29.42
C GLU A 2 -6.10 -2.72 -28.02
N ARG A 3 -5.94 -4.04 -27.91
CA ARG A 3 -6.03 -4.76 -26.63
C ARG A 3 -4.92 -4.35 -25.65
N GLU A 4 -3.69 -4.24 -26.13
CA GLU A 4 -2.53 -3.85 -25.33
C GLU A 4 -2.68 -2.39 -24.83
N LEU A 5 -3.12 -1.48 -25.70
CA LEU A 5 -3.43 -0.09 -25.32
C LEU A 5 -4.54 -0.01 -24.26
N SER A 6 -5.56 -0.87 -24.36
CA SER A 6 -6.64 -0.99 -23.38
C SER A 6 -6.14 -1.50 -22.01
N ASP A 7 -5.20 -2.45 -22.02
CA ASP A 7 -4.61 -3.01 -20.80
C ASP A 7 -3.73 -1.97 -20.08
N TYR A 8 -2.94 -1.17 -20.82
CA TYR A 8 -2.18 -0.05 -20.27
C TYR A 8 -3.08 1.01 -19.62
N LYS A 9 -4.22 1.34 -20.24
CA LYS A 9 -5.17 2.32 -19.68
C LYS A 9 -5.80 1.83 -18.37
N LYS A 10 -6.14 0.53 -18.28
CA LYS A 10 -6.63 -0.07 -17.03
C LYS A 10 -5.57 -0.03 -15.94
N MET A 11 -4.33 -0.37 -16.29
CA MET A 11 -3.20 -0.32 -15.36
C MET A 11 -2.97 1.09 -14.81
N GLU A 12 -3.04 2.11 -15.67
CA GLU A 12 -2.91 3.52 -15.26
C GLU A 12 -3.98 3.91 -14.21
N ILE A 13 -5.24 3.52 -14.43
CA ILE A 13 -6.34 3.77 -13.49
C ILE A 13 -6.03 3.12 -12.12
N HIS A 14 -5.59 1.87 -12.10
CA HIS A 14 -5.23 1.17 -10.86
C HIS A 14 -4.03 1.79 -10.15
N LEU A 15 -3.02 2.25 -10.91
CA LEU A 15 -1.88 2.98 -10.36
C LEU A 15 -2.32 4.29 -9.71
N ASN A 16 -3.20 5.06 -10.37
CA ASN A 16 -3.73 6.32 -9.85
C ASN A 16 -4.52 6.11 -8.55
N GLN A 17 -5.37 5.09 -8.51
CA GLN A 17 -6.10 4.71 -7.30
C GLN A 17 -5.16 4.29 -6.17
N THR A 18 -4.17 3.44 -6.45
CA THR A 18 -3.20 2.95 -5.46
C THR A 18 -2.33 4.09 -4.92
N MET A 19 -1.93 5.02 -5.78
CA MET A 19 -1.25 6.25 -5.39
C MET A 19 -2.10 7.12 -4.46
N GLY A 20 -3.37 7.32 -4.77
CA GLY A 20 -4.29 8.08 -3.90
C GLY A 20 -4.42 7.44 -2.51
N ARG A 21 -4.69 6.13 -2.48
CA ARG A 21 -4.85 5.35 -1.23
C ARG A 21 -3.58 5.30 -0.40
N SER A 22 -2.42 5.15 -1.03
CA SER A 22 -1.14 5.14 -0.32
C SER A 22 -0.81 6.52 0.25
N SER A 23 -1.09 7.61 -0.48
CA SER A 23 -0.93 8.98 0.04
C SER A 23 -1.82 9.25 1.26
N SER A 24 -3.09 8.83 1.25
CA SER A 24 -4.03 9.13 2.34
C SER A 24 -3.66 8.50 3.68
N ILE A 25 -2.87 7.42 3.67
CA ILE A 25 -2.40 6.72 4.88
C ILE A 25 -0.90 6.94 5.16
N GLY A 26 -0.22 7.81 4.41
CA GLY A 26 1.21 8.06 4.58
C GLY A 26 2.13 6.92 4.10
N ALA A 27 1.66 6.01 3.25
CA ALA A 27 2.42 4.88 2.71
C ALA A 27 3.40 5.33 1.61
N LYS A 28 4.42 6.12 1.99
CA LYS A 28 5.36 6.78 1.06
C LYS A 28 6.11 5.82 0.13
N ARG A 29 6.55 4.66 0.63
CA ARG A 29 7.30 3.68 -0.19
C ARG A 29 6.43 3.09 -1.30
N VAL A 30 5.24 2.63 -0.96
CA VAL A 30 4.23 2.14 -1.93
C VAL A 30 3.90 3.22 -2.97
N ARG A 31 3.63 4.45 -2.52
CA ARG A 31 3.37 5.61 -3.40
C ARG A 31 4.51 5.84 -4.39
N ASN A 32 5.75 5.84 -3.92
CA ASN A 32 6.93 6.09 -4.74
C ASN A 32 7.13 5.00 -5.80
N VAL A 33 6.89 3.73 -5.46
CA VAL A 33 6.95 2.64 -6.44
C VAL A 33 5.88 2.80 -7.50
N CYS A 34 4.64 3.18 -7.14
CA CYS A 34 3.60 3.43 -8.13
C CYS A 34 3.95 4.60 -9.08
N VAL A 35 4.65 5.63 -8.59
CA VAL A 35 5.15 6.73 -9.45
C VAL A 35 6.18 6.19 -10.45
N ALA A 36 7.14 5.38 -10.01
CA ALA A 36 8.12 4.75 -10.89
C ALA A 36 7.47 3.77 -11.90
N PHE A 37 6.46 3.01 -11.46
CA PHE A 37 5.68 2.13 -12.32
C PHE A 37 4.97 2.94 -13.42
N ARG A 38 4.30 4.05 -13.08
CA ARG A 38 3.66 4.91 -14.10
C ARG A 38 4.67 5.37 -15.15
N ALA A 39 5.85 5.84 -14.75
CA ALA A 39 6.89 6.26 -15.67
C ALA A 39 7.38 5.11 -16.60
N ALA A 40 7.53 3.89 -16.07
CA ALA A 40 7.88 2.72 -16.88
C ALA A 40 6.77 2.37 -17.89
N SER A 41 5.50 2.50 -17.48
CA SER A 41 4.34 2.29 -18.35
C SER A 41 4.27 3.30 -19.49
N GLU A 42 4.49 4.59 -19.20
CA GLU A 42 4.49 5.67 -20.20
C GLU A 42 5.60 5.49 -21.25
N GLN A 43 6.70 4.85 -20.85
CA GLN A 43 7.84 4.53 -21.73
C GLN A 43 7.66 3.21 -22.49
N ASN A 44 6.52 2.52 -22.36
CA ASN A 44 6.29 1.16 -22.88
C ASN A 44 7.40 0.16 -22.45
N ASN A 45 8.00 0.39 -21.27
CA ASN A 45 9.10 -0.41 -20.75
C ASN A 45 8.53 -1.62 -20.00
N HIS A 46 8.15 -2.66 -20.74
CA HIS A 46 7.58 -3.91 -20.20
C HIS A 46 8.42 -4.52 -19.06
N ALA A 47 9.75 -4.59 -19.24
CA ALA A 47 10.64 -5.11 -18.20
C ALA A 47 10.67 -4.20 -16.95
N GLY A 48 10.57 -2.88 -17.14
CA GLY A 48 10.43 -1.91 -16.06
C GLY A 48 9.12 -2.05 -15.31
N CYS A 49 8.00 -2.26 -16.02
CA CYS A 49 6.68 -2.50 -15.43
C CYS A 49 6.67 -3.77 -14.57
N LEU A 50 7.24 -4.88 -15.06
CA LEU A 50 7.32 -6.13 -14.30
C LEU A 50 8.14 -5.96 -13.01
N ARG A 51 9.32 -5.35 -13.10
CA ARG A 51 10.13 -5.05 -11.90
C ARG A 51 9.42 -4.12 -10.92
N ALA A 52 8.70 -3.12 -11.43
CA ALA A 52 7.95 -2.19 -10.60
C ALA A 52 6.76 -2.87 -9.91
N LEU A 53 6.12 -3.85 -10.56
CA LEU A 53 5.07 -4.67 -9.96
C LEU A 53 5.60 -5.55 -8.83
N GLU A 54 6.70 -6.28 -9.06
CA GLU A 54 7.36 -7.10 -8.02
C GLU A 54 7.73 -6.25 -6.80
N LEU A 55 8.30 -5.07 -7.04
CA LEU A 55 8.65 -4.14 -5.97
C LEU A 55 7.40 -3.59 -5.26
N LEU A 56 6.32 -3.33 -5.99
CA LEU A 56 5.06 -2.84 -5.42
C LEU A 56 4.45 -3.86 -4.48
N GLU A 57 4.44 -5.13 -4.87
CA GLU A 57 3.98 -6.24 -4.02
C GLU A 57 4.83 -6.38 -2.76
N HIS A 58 6.16 -6.29 -2.90
CA HIS A 58 7.07 -6.33 -1.75
C HIS A 58 6.81 -5.17 -0.77
N GLU A 59 6.73 -3.94 -1.26
CA GLU A 59 6.48 -2.76 -0.43
C GLU A 59 5.10 -2.79 0.25
N TYR A 60 4.09 -3.29 -0.45
CA TYR A 60 2.75 -3.47 0.10
C TYR A 60 2.75 -4.50 1.23
N CYS A 61 3.33 -5.68 1.01
CA CYS A 61 3.42 -6.74 2.02
C CYS A 61 4.23 -6.29 3.24
N TYR A 62 5.35 -5.59 3.02
CA TYR A 62 6.16 -5.03 4.09
C TYR A 62 5.33 -4.06 4.96
N LEU A 63 4.63 -3.10 4.33
CA LEU A 63 3.81 -2.14 5.06
C LEU A 63 2.66 -2.82 5.81
N LYS A 64 1.97 -3.76 5.17
CA LYS A 64 0.88 -4.53 5.78
C LYS A 64 1.36 -5.23 7.05
N ASN A 65 2.50 -5.90 7.01
CA ASN A 65 3.05 -6.62 8.16
C ASN A 65 3.40 -5.65 9.30
N LYS A 66 4.00 -4.49 8.98
CA LYS A 66 4.32 -3.48 10.00
C LYS A 66 3.10 -2.83 10.64
N LEU A 67 2.05 -2.57 9.85
CA LEU A 67 0.78 -2.09 10.40
C LEU A 67 0.11 -3.15 11.27
N HIS A 68 0.16 -4.42 10.87
CA HIS A 68 -0.34 -5.54 11.65
C HIS A 68 0.37 -5.64 13.01
N GLU A 69 1.70 -5.61 13.02
CA GLU A 69 2.51 -5.60 14.26
C GLU A 69 2.13 -4.42 15.16
N LEU A 70 2.01 -3.21 14.59
CA LEU A 70 1.62 -2.01 15.33
C LEU A 70 0.23 -2.15 15.97
N PHE A 71 -0.76 -2.61 15.22
CA PHE A 71 -2.12 -2.79 15.75
C PHE A 71 -2.20 -3.86 16.84
N GLN A 72 -1.41 -4.93 16.75
CA GLN A 72 -1.32 -5.93 17.81
C GLN A 72 -0.78 -5.32 19.12
N ILE A 73 0.28 -4.51 19.04
CA ILE A 73 0.86 -3.82 20.21
C ILE A 73 -0.15 -2.85 20.81
N GLU A 74 -0.82 -2.02 19.99
CA GLU A 74 -1.80 -1.05 20.49
C GLU A 74 -3.02 -1.75 21.14
N GLN A 75 -3.47 -2.88 20.58
CA GLN A 75 -4.54 -3.67 21.18
C GLN A 75 -4.13 -4.25 22.54
N GLN A 76 -2.92 -4.80 22.66
CA GLN A 76 -2.39 -5.29 23.93
C GLN A 76 -2.29 -4.16 24.98
N ARG A 77 -1.83 -2.97 24.58
CA ARG A 77 -1.77 -1.80 25.47
C ARG A 77 -3.15 -1.36 25.93
N ALA A 78 -4.13 -1.30 25.03
CA ALA A 78 -5.51 -0.94 25.37
C ALA A 78 -6.11 -1.92 26.38
N LEU A 79 -5.97 -3.23 26.16
CA LEU A 79 -6.44 -4.27 27.08
C LEU A 79 -5.73 -4.19 28.44
N ALA A 80 -4.41 -3.99 28.46
CA ALA A 80 -3.64 -3.83 29.70
C ALA A 80 -4.02 -2.57 30.49
N SER A 81 -4.54 -1.52 29.82
CA SER A 81 -5.02 -0.30 30.48
C SER A 81 -6.40 -0.50 31.13
N VAL A 82 -7.29 -1.29 30.51
CA VAL A 82 -8.60 -1.68 31.08
C VAL A 82 -8.42 -2.48 32.37
N VAL A 83 -7.42 -3.37 32.42
CA VAL A 83 -7.13 -4.17 33.64
C VAL A 83 -6.57 -3.31 34.79
N ARG A 84 -5.89 -2.19 34.49
CA ARG A 84 -5.28 -1.32 35.50
C ARG A 84 -6.25 -0.38 36.21
N TYR A 85 -7.39 -0.09 35.60
CA TYR A 85 -8.47 0.71 36.22
C TYR A 85 -9.80 0.01 36.00
N PRO A 86 -10.21 -0.91 36.89
CA PRO A 86 -11.57 -1.46 36.82
C PRO A 86 -12.55 -0.30 36.92
N ALA A 87 -13.47 -0.22 35.97
CA ALA A 87 -14.54 0.77 35.98
C ALA A 87 -15.23 0.73 37.34
N ARG A 88 -15.22 1.86 38.07
CA ARG A 88 -16.06 2.03 39.24
C ARG A 88 -17.51 2.01 38.75
N HIS A 89 -18.17 0.87 38.91
CA HIS A 89 -19.62 0.79 38.84
C HIS A 89 -20.20 1.58 40.02
N ASN A 90 -20.95 2.64 39.71
CA ASN A 90 -21.95 3.22 40.60
C ASN A 90 -23.29 2.53 40.35
#